data_AF-A0A4Z0N3P0-F1
#
_entry.id   AF-A0A4Z0N3P0-F1
#
_cell.length_a   1.000
_cell.length_b   1.000
_cell.length_c   1.000
_cell.angle_alpha   90.00
_cell.angle_beta   90.00
_cell.angle_gamma   90.00
#
_symmetry.space_group_name_H-M   'P 1'
#
loop_
_entity.id
_entity.type
_entity.pdbx_description
1 polymer ?
#
loop_
_entity_poly.entity_id
_entity_poly.type
_entity_poly.pdbx_seq_one_letter_code
_entity_poly.pdbx_strand_id
1 'polypeptide(L)'
;MAFREVSVNEIREVLRVWLGVAGLPAPGYRTIAAHCGLDRKTVRRYVEAAQTAGLRRSDSVEAVDDGLIGAVADAVRPVRPDGHGAAWEHLLGFE
;
A
#
# COMPACT_ATOMS: atom_id res chain seq x y z
N MET A 1 -1.02 -10.77 -12.76
CA MET A 1 0.32 -10.64 -12.18
C MET A 1 0.48 -11.67 -11.09
N ALA A 2 1.67 -12.29 -10.99
CA ALA A 2 2.04 -13.12 -9.86
C ALA A 2 2.10 -12.28 -8.58
N PHE A 3 1.93 -12.93 -7.42
CA PHE A 3 2.06 -12.27 -6.13
C PHE A 3 3.49 -11.75 -5.93
N ARG A 4 3.63 -10.52 -5.45
CA ARG A 4 4.89 -9.88 -5.05
C ARG A 4 4.66 -9.15 -3.73
N GLU A 5 5.58 -9.34 -2.80
CA GLU A 5 5.57 -8.60 -1.54
C GLU A 5 5.97 -7.14 -1.76
N VAL A 6 5.39 -6.25 -0.97
CA VAL A 6 5.71 -4.82 -0.97
C VAL A 6 6.37 -4.52 0.36
N SER A 7 7.64 -4.13 0.28
CA SER A 7 8.44 -3.75 1.44
C SER A 7 7.99 -2.41 2.02
N VAL A 8 8.27 -2.20 3.30
CA VAL A 8 8.03 -0.94 4.01
C VAL A 8 8.66 0.26 3.29
N ASN A 9 9.84 0.06 2.68
CA ASN A 9 10.50 1.11 1.90
C ASN A 9 9.75 1.44 0.60
N GLU A 10 9.19 0.44 -0.08
CA GLU A 10 8.34 0.67 -1.26
C GLU A 10 7.04 1.41 -0.88
N ILE A 11 6.44 1.12 0.28
CA ILE A 11 5.29 1.88 0.80
C ILE A 11 5.69 3.35 1.01
N ARG A 12 6.80 3.58 1.71
CA ARG A 12 7.33 4.92 1.96
C ARG A 12 7.56 5.68 0.66
N GLU A 13 8.19 5.04 -0.33
CA GLU A 13 8.49 5.68 -1.59
C GLU A 13 7.22 6.03 -2.38
N VAL A 14 6.22 5.13 -2.41
CA VAL A 14 4.91 5.44 -3.02
C VAL A 14 4.30 6.71 -2.44
N LEU A 15 4.33 6.87 -1.10
CA LEU A 15 3.74 8.03 -0.43
C LEU A 15 4.57 9.30 -0.66
N ARG A 16 5.91 9.20 -0.64
CA ARG A 16 6.80 10.34 -0.96
C ARG A 16 6.59 10.85 -2.39
N VAL A 17 6.52 9.94 -3.37
CA VAL A 17 6.25 10.29 -4.77
C VAL A 17 4.83 10.86 -4.91
N TRP A 18 3.85 10.28 -4.22
CA TRP A 18 2.48 10.81 -4.20
C TRP A 18 2.44 12.25 -3.68
N LEU A 19 3.21 12.59 -2.63
CA LEU A 19 3.39 13.96 -2.12
C LEU A 19 4.20 14.87 -3.05
N GLY A 20 4.89 14.32 -4.04
CA GLY A 20 5.56 15.05 -5.11
C GLY A 20 7.05 15.33 -4.87
N VAL A 21 7.67 14.56 -3.97
CA VAL A 21 9.08 14.72 -3.59
C VAL A 21 10.05 14.37 -4.73
N ALA A 22 9.60 13.57 -5.71
CA ALA A 22 10.40 13.12 -6.86
C ALA A 22 10.48 14.15 -8.02
N GLY A 23 10.29 15.44 -7.76
CA GLY A 23 10.19 16.47 -8.81
C GLY A 23 8.95 16.32 -9.70
N LEU A 24 7.97 15.55 -9.24
CA LEU A 24 6.72 15.28 -9.92
C LEU A 24 5.58 15.92 -9.12
N PRO A 25 5.15 17.15 -9.44
CA PRO A 25 4.04 17.77 -8.73
C PRO A 25 2.73 17.02 -9.05
N ALA A 26 2.07 16.49 -8.01
CA ALA A 26 0.80 15.76 -8.09
C ALA A 26 0.73 14.64 -9.16
N PRO A 27 1.61 13.62 -9.09
CA PRO A 27 1.64 12.56 -10.09
C PRO A 27 0.41 11.65 -9.97
N GLY A 28 -0.13 11.23 -11.10
CA GLY A 28 -1.17 10.21 -11.14
C GLY A 28 -0.62 8.81 -10.81
N TYR A 29 -1.49 7.86 -10.43
CA TYR A 29 -1.08 6.52 -10.01
C TYR A 29 -0.26 5.73 -11.04
N ARG A 30 -0.41 5.98 -12.35
CA ARG A 30 0.43 5.35 -13.39
C ARG A 30 1.87 5.84 -13.35
N THR A 31 2.05 7.14 -13.12
CA THR A 31 3.39 7.74 -13.00
C THR A 31 4.08 7.24 -11.75
N ILE A 32 3.38 7.19 -10.63
CA ILE A 32 3.91 6.65 -9.36
C ILE A 32 4.26 5.17 -9.53
N ALA A 33 3.39 4.37 -10.16
CA ALA A 33 3.63 2.95 -10.45
C ALA A 33 4.91 2.74 -11.26
N ALA A 34 5.11 3.53 -12.32
CA ALA A 34 6.33 3.48 -13.13
C ALA A 34 7.58 3.88 -12.31
N HIS A 35 7.47 4.88 -11.44
CA HIS A 35 8.58 5.34 -10.61
C HIS A 35 8.98 4.32 -9.53
N CYS A 36 7.99 3.67 -8.90
CA CYS A 36 8.22 2.71 -7.81
C CYS A 36 8.38 1.26 -8.29
N GLY A 37 8.21 0.97 -9.58
CA GLY A 37 8.25 -0.40 -10.10
C GLY A 37 7.10 -1.29 -9.59
N LEU A 38 5.94 -0.70 -9.28
CA LEU A 38 4.75 -1.39 -8.75
C LEU A 38 3.60 -1.36 -9.74
N ASP A 39 2.60 -2.22 -9.57
CA ASP A 39 1.35 -2.12 -10.34
C ASP A 39 0.49 -0.94 -9.84
N ARG A 40 -0.27 -0.33 -10.77
CA ARG A 40 -1.18 0.77 -10.48
C ARG A 40 -2.19 0.44 -9.37
N LYS A 41 -2.71 -0.79 -9.30
CA LYS A 41 -3.68 -1.19 -8.26
C LYS A 41 -3.03 -1.24 -6.89
N THR A 42 -1.77 -1.68 -6.83
CA THR A 42 -0.97 -1.67 -5.59
C THR A 42 -0.78 -0.24 -5.12
N VAL A 43 -0.27 0.64 -5.98
CA VAL A 43 -0.10 2.07 -5.64
C VAL A 43 -1.41 2.69 -5.14
N ARG A 44 -2.51 2.49 -5.86
CA ARG A 44 -3.82 3.00 -5.47
C ARG A 44 -4.21 2.52 -4.07
N ARG A 45 -4.09 1.23 -3.79
CA ARG A 45 -4.42 0.64 -2.49
C ARG A 45 -3.64 1.30 -1.36
N TYR A 46 -2.34 1.47 -1.52
CA TYR A 46 -1.48 2.08 -0.50
C TYR A 46 -1.80 3.56 -0.27
N VAL A 47 -2.06 4.32 -1.34
CA VAL A 47 -2.46 5.74 -1.21
C VAL A 47 -3.83 5.88 -0.54
N GLU A 48 -4.82 5.07 -0.90
CA GLU A 48 -6.16 5.10 -0.27
C GLU A 48 -6.10 4.72 1.22
N ALA A 49 -5.27 3.74 1.58
CA ALA A 49 -5.00 3.38 2.98
C ALA A 49 -4.36 4.55 3.75
N ALA A 50 -3.37 5.23 3.16
CA ALA A 50 -2.73 6.39 3.77
C ALA A 50 -3.70 7.57 3.94
N GLN A 51 -4.56 7.83 2.95
CA GLN A 51 -5.60 8.86 3.06
C GLN A 51 -6.60 8.56 4.18
N THR A 52 -6.97 7.29 4.32
CA THR A 52 -7.83 6.81 5.41
C THR A 52 -7.14 6.98 6.77
N ALA A 53 -5.84 6.75 6.84
CA ALA A 53 -5.01 6.98 8.03
C ALA A 53 -4.72 8.47 8.32
N GLY A 54 -5.17 9.38 7.47
CA GLY A 54 -5.10 10.83 7.73
C GLY A 54 -4.18 11.61 6.78
N LEU A 55 -3.37 10.97 5.95
CA LEU A 55 -2.47 11.65 5.02
C LEU A 55 -3.27 12.51 4.01
N ARG A 56 -2.85 13.75 3.82
CA ARG A 56 -3.42 14.71 2.86
C ARG A 56 -2.39 15.09 1.82
N ARG A 57 -2.89 15.55 0.66
CA ARG A 57 -2.01 15.91 -0.46
C ARG A 57 -1.18 17.17 -0.18
N SER A 58 -1.65 18.01 0.73
CA SER A 58 -0.99 19.23 1.21
C SER A 58 0.07 18.97 2.28
N ASP A 59 0.17 17.74 2.78
CA ASP A 59 1.11 17.44 3.85
C ASP A 59 2.53 17.44 3.32
N SER A 60 3.45 17.77 4.23
CA SER A 60 4.87 17.69 3.95
C SER A 60 5.36 16.24 4.02
N VAL A 61 6.58 15.99 3.54
CA VAL A 61 7.13 14.64 3.48
C VAL A 61 7.37 14.04 4.87
N GLU A 62 7.52 14.88 5.89
CA GLU A 62 7.68 14.51 7.29
C GLU A 62 6.45 13.77 7.84
N ALA A 63 5.26 13.96 7.24
CA ALA A 63 4.07 13.18 7.59
C ALA A 63 4.20 11.68 7.21
N VAL A 64 5.16 11.32 6.35
CA VAL A 64 5.47 9.93 5.99
C VAL A 64 6.47 9.33 7.00
N ASP A 65 6.01 9.27 8.26
CA ASP A 65 6.74 8.69 9.37
C ASP A 65 6.46 7.19 9.56
N ASP A 66 7.17 6.56 10.50
CA ASP A 66 7.03 5.12 10.77
C ASP A 66 5.63 4.75 11.30
N GLY A 67 4.97 5.66 12.00
CA GLY A 67 3.63 5.46 12.54
C GLY A 67 2.58 5.38 11.43
N LEU A 68 2.59 6.33 10.50
CA LEU A 68 1.73 6.29 9.32
C LEU A 68 2.00 5.04 8.49
N ILE A 69 3.28 4.72 8.26
CA ILE A 69 3.67 3.57 7.45
C ILE A 69 3.19 2.26 8.09
N GLY A 70 3.30 2.12 9.42
CA GLY A 70 2.74 0.99 10.16
C GLY A 70 1.22 0.88 10.00
N ALA A 71 0.49 1.97 10.20
CA ALA A 71 -0.97 2.00 10.04
C ALA A 71 -1.42 1.62 8.62
N VAL A 72 -0.69 2.08 7.60
CA VAL A 72 -0.93 1.72 6.20
C VAL A 72 -0.66 0.24 5.96
N ALA A 73 0.47 -0.28 6.44
CA ALA A 73 0.84 -1.68 6.30
C ALA A 73 -0.21 -2.61 6.95
N ASP A 74 -0.68 -2.27 8.15
CA ASP A 74 -1.73 -3.00 8.85
C ASP A 74 -3.08 -2.94 8.11
N ALA A 75 -3.46 -1.78 7.57
CA ALA A 75 -4.71 -1.61 6.85
C ALA A 75 -4.77 -2.42 5.54
N VAL A 76 -3.64 -2.61 4.86
CA VAL A 76 -3.58 -3.40 3.61
C VAL A 76 -3.25 -4.87 3.85
N ARG A 77 -2.84 -5.24 5.07
CA ARG A 77 -2.47 -6.60 5.42
C ARG A 77 -3.65 -7.53 5.10
N PRO A 78 -3.43 -8.63 4.36
CA PRO A 78 -4.47 -9.61 4.13
C PRO A 78 -4.92 -10.17 5.49
N VAL A 79 -6.15 -9.88 5.90
CA VAL A 79 -6.74 -10.52 7.09
C VAL A 79 -6.99 -11.98 6.74
N ARG A 80 -6.17 -12.87 7.29
CA ARG A 80 -6.41 -14.31 7.34
C ARG A 80 -6.35 -14.71 8.81
N PRO A 81 -7.49 -14.73 9.53
CA PRO A 81 -7.52 -15.06 10.96
C PRO A 81 -6.79 -16.37 11.26
N ASP A 82 -6.93 -17.36 10.37
CA ASP A 82 -6.35 -18.70 10.52
C ASP A 82 -5.32 -19.05 9.44
N GLY A 83 -4.80 -18.06 8.69
CA GLY A 83 -3.87 -18.31 7.58
C GLY A 83 -4.53 -18.92 6.31
N HIS A 84 -5.79 -19.32 6.40
CA HIS A 84 -6.56 -19.93 5.34
C HIS A 84 -7.72 -19.02 4.87
N GLY A 85 -8.15 -19.16 3.61
CA GLY A 85 -9.31 -18.46 3.07
C GLY A 85 -10.56 -19.34 3.09
N ALA A 86 -11.76 -18.78 2.86
CA ALA A 86 -13.03 -19.51 2.90
C ALA A 86 -13.04 -20.80 2.05
N ALA A 87 -12.29 -20.86 0.95
CA ALA A 87 -12.16 -22.08 0.14
C ALA A 87 -11.51 -23.26 0.90
N TRP A 88 -10.71 -22.99 1.93
CA TRP A 88 -10.09 -23.99 2.79
C TRP A 88 -11.10 -24.68 3.70
N GLU A 89 -12.19 -23.99 4.08
CA GLU A 89 -13.28 -24.58 4.88
C GLU A 89 -13.91 -25.77 4.15
N HIS A 90 -13.94 -25.75 2.81
CA HIS A 90 -14.42 -26.87 2.00
C HIS A 90 -13.50 -28.10 2.02
N LEU A 91 -12.23 -27.96 2.41
CA LEU A 91 -11.28 -29.08 2.51
C LEU A 91 -11.34 -29.79 3.87
N LEU A 92 -11.81 -29.10 4.92
CA LEU A 92 -11.94 -29.66 6.28
C LEU A 92 -13.06 -30.71 6.41
N GLY A 93 -14.00 -30.76 5.45
CA GLY A 93 -15.12 -31.71 5.46
C GLY A 93 -14.80 -33.11 4.89
N PHE A 94 -13.53 -33.40 4.59
CA PHE A 94 -13.08 -34.69 4.06
C PHE A 94 -12.30 -35.56 5.08
N GLU A 95 -12.30 -35.18 6.36
CA GLU A 95 -11.85 -36.05 7.48
C GLU A 95 -12.98 -36.92 8.01
#